data_AF-A0A0S1SFR0-F1
#
_entry.id   AF-A0A0S1SFR0-F1
#
_cell.length_a   1.000
_cell.length_b   1.000
_cell.length_c   1.000
_cell.angle_alpha   90.00
_cell.angle_beta   90.00
_cell.angle_gamma   90.00
#
_symmetry.space_group_name_H-M   'P 1'
#
loop_
_entity.id
_entity.type
_entity.pdbx_description
1 polymer ?
#
loop_
_entity_poly.entity_id
_entity_poly.type
_entity_poly.pdbx_seq_one_letter_code
_entity_poly.pdbx_strand_id
1 'polypeptide(L)'
;MKFRAVLFVSVLLMSTMAMAQIKLEREHRIKKSQFPENGRLFMETKIGPVKKLRYYKEIDSSTIHYTSKFKKDRLRYGVHFSEDGQFQMVDINVKEIDIPQDSWENITTFLEQHFAKVRIKKILQQYKVTKDQPEAATLKKAFQNLILPDMAYMLWAKGKTDGKCQEYKILFDAEGNLEHLKKALPPNYDHILY
;
A
#
# COMPACT_ATOMS: atom_id res chain seq x y z
N MET A 1 13.94 47.87 -35.94
CA MET A 1 14.71 46.71 -35.41
C MET A 1 14.60 46.49 -33.90
N LYS A 2 14.05 47.41 -33.09
CA LYS A 2 14.01 47.29 -31.61
C LYS A 2 12.93 46.34 -31.06
N PHE A 3 11.82 46.14 -31.78
CA PHE A 3 10.71 45.26 -31.34
C PHE A 3 10.98 43.76 -31.50
N ARG A 4 11.89 43.36 -32.39
CA ARG A 4 12.22 41.93 -32.62
C ARG A 4 12.98 41.31 -31.43
N ALA A 5 13.81 42.09 -30.75
CA ALA A 5 14.57 41.63 -29.59
C ALA A 5 13.65 41.42 -28.36
N VAL A 6 12.67 42.29 -28.16
CA VAL A 6 11.70 42.20 -27.04
C VAL A 6 10.82 40.96 -27.18
N LEU A 7 10.43 40.61 -28.42
CA LEU A 7 9.63 39.41 -28.70
C LEU A 7 10.42 38.12 -28.46
N PHE A 8 11.74 38.14 -28.72
CA PHE A 8 12.62 36.99 -28.48
C PHE A 8 12.85 36.75 -26.97
N VAL A 9 12.96 37.81 -26.17
CA VAL A 9 13.11 37.72 -24.70
C VAL A 9 11.82 37.24 -24.03
N SER A 10 10.65 37.64 -24.56
CA SER A 10 9.33 37.17 -24.11
C SER A 10 9.14 35.65 -24.31
N VAL A 11 9.57 35.10 -25.45
CA VAL A 11 9.47 33.67 -25.75
C VAL A 11 10.40 32.83 -24.88
N LEU A 12 11.59 33.34 -24.51
CA LEU A 12 12.50 32.63 -23.61
C LEU A 12 11.96 32.49 -22.18
N LEU A 13 11.20 33.48 -21.69
CA LEU A 13 10.67 33.50 -20.32
C LEU A 13 9.47 32.56 -20.11
N MET A 14 8.83 32.07 -21.18
CA MET A 14 7.73 31.09 -21.09
C MET A 14 8.20 29.62 -21.02
N SER A 15 9.49 29.36 -21.18
CA SER A 15 10.04 27.99 -21.21
C SER A 15 10.33 27.37 -19.84
N THR A 16 10.10 28.09 -18.74
CA THR A 16 10.47 27.64 -17.38
C THR A 16 9.31 27.06 -16.58
N MET A 17 8.11 26.92 -17.15
CA MET A 17 6.97 26.33 -16.43
C MET A 17 6.80 24.84 -16.71
N ALA A 18 6.73 24.09 -15.61
CA ALA A 18 6.16 22.75 -15.45
C ALA A 18 7.05 21.53 -15.76
N MET A 19 7.99 21.26 -14.85
CA MET A 19 8.30 19.87 -14.48
C MET A 19 7.44 19.48 -13.28
N ALA A 20 6.16 19.17 -13.51
CA ALA A 20 5.41 18.40 -12.52
C ALA A 20 5.87 16.95 -12.63
N GLN A 21 6.95 16.59 -11.92
CA GLN A 21 7.26 15.20 -11.71
C GLN A 21 6.13 14.60 -10.90
N ILE A 22 5.28 13.79 -11.52
CA ILE A 22 4.34 12.94 -10.79
C ILE A 22 5.20 12.05 -9.89
N LYS A 23 5.18 12.34 -8.59
CA LYS A 23 5.92 11.58 -7.60
C LYS A 23 5.29 10.20 -7.55
N LEU A 24 5.91 9.26 -8.24
CA LEU A 24 5.38 7.91 -8.43
C LEU A 24 5.41 7.15 -7.11
N GLU A 25 4.24 6.72 -6.66
CA GLU A 25 4.07 5.68 -5.63
C GLU A 25 4.76 4.40 -6.09
N ARG A 26 5.96 4.15 -5.54
CA ARG A 26 6.77 3.00 -5.90
C ARG A 26 7.24 2.26 -4.66
N GLU A 27 6.55 1.18 -4.33
CA GLU A 27 7.13 0.16 -3.48
C GLU A 27 8.27 -0.55 -4.23
N HIS A 28 9.46 -0.55 -3.64
CA HIS A 28 10.60 -1.29 -4.18
C HIS A 28 11.42 -1.91 -3.05
N ARG A 29 12.11 -3.00 -3.38
CA ARG A 29 12.95 -3.72 -2.43
C ARG A 29 14.21 -2.92 -2.12
N ILE A 30 14.59 -2.87 -0.85
CA ILE A 30 15.80 -2.20 -0.36
C ILE A 30 16.67 -3.15 0.47
N LYS A 31 17.93 -2.78 0.70
CA LYS A 31 18.85 -3.51 1.59
C LYS A 31 18.46 -3.29 3.06
N LYS A 32 18.81 -4.23 3.94
CA LYS A 32 18.62 -4.08 5.41
C LYS A 32 19.24 -2.78 5.92
N SER A 33 20.44 -2.42 5.45
CA SER A 33 21.14 -1.19 5.84
C SER A 33 20.44 0.11 5.42
N GLN A 34 19.48 0.05 4.49
CA GLN A 34 18.68 1.20 4.05
C GLN A 34 17.34 1.31 4.79
N PHE A 35 17.02 0.33 5.65
CA PHE A 35 15.80 0.33 6.45
C PHE A 35 16.00 1.14 7.73
N PRO A 36 15.00 1.91 8.21
CA PRO A 36 15.11 2.69 9.44
C PRO A 36 15.59 1.86 10.62
N GLU A 37 16.50 2.41 11.41
CA GLU A 37 17.09 1.71 12.56
C GLU A 37 16.03 1.28 13.58
N ASN A 38 15.11 2.17 13.94
CA ASN A 38 14.00 1.86 14.84
C ASN A 38 13.16 0.68 14.34
N GLY A 39 12.86 0.66 13.03
CA GLY A 39 12.13 -0.45 12.41
C GLY A 39 12.93 -1.76 12.43
N ARG A 40 14.25 -1.72 12.22
CA ARG A 40 15.10 -2.92 12.34
C ARG A 40 15.12 -3.44 13.78
N LEU A 41 15.28 -2.56 14.75
CA LEU A 41 15.29 -2.90 16.18
C LEU A 41 13.93 -3.48 16.61
N PHE A 42 12.83 -2.92 16.13
CA PHE A 42 11.49 -3.46 16.37
C PHE A 42 11.36 -4.89 15.83
N MET A 43 11.79 -5.12 14.58
CA MET A 43 11.79 -6.45 13.97
C MET A 43 12.62 -7.46 14.79
N GLU A 44 13.80 -7.05 15.27
CA GLU A 44 14.71 -7.91 16.03
C GLU A 44 14.18 -8.22 17.44
N THR A 45 13.65 -7.22 18.14
CA THR A 45 13.27 -7.33 19.56
C THR A 45 11.83 -7.78 19.78
N LYS A 46 10.88 -7.40 18.91
CA LYS A 46 9.45 -7.68 19.09
C LYS A 46 8.95 -8.86 18.24
N ILE A 47 9.53 -9.07 17.07
CA ILE A 47 9.11 -10.14 16.15
C ILE A 47 10.05 -11.34 16.22
N GLY A 48 11.35 -11.08 16.34
CA GLY A 48 12.38 -12.11 16.40
C GLY A 48 12.67 -12.74 15.03
N PRO A 49 13.36 -13.91 15.00
CA PRO A 49 13.79 -14.54 13.77
C PRO A 49 12.61 -15.05 12.93
N VAL A 50 12.58 -14.69 11.64
CA VAL A 50 11.52 -15.06 10.70
C VAL A 50 12.08 -15.51 9.35
N LYS A 51 11.30 -16.31 8.61
CA LYS A 51 11.72 -16.82 7.30
C LYS A 51 11.44 -15.80 6.20
N LYS A 52 12.32 -15.74 5.18
CA LYS A 52 12.14 -14.92 3.97
C LYS A 52 11.95 -13.41 4.25
N LEU A 53 12.60 -12.87 5.27
CA LEU A 53 12.57 -11.44 5.58
C LEU A 53 13.12 -10.60 4.44
N ARG A 54 12.34 -9.61 4.00
CA ARG A 54 12.69 -8.66 2.95
C ARG A 54 12.18 -7.26 3.33
N TYR A 55 12.94 -6.25 2.96
CA TYR A 55 12.64 -4.86 3.28
C TYR A 55 12.24 -4.11 2.01
N TYR A 56 11.23 -3.25 2.15
CA TYR A 56 10.66 -2.46 1.08
C TYR A 56 10.52 -1.01 1.52
N LYS A 57 10.63 -0.10 0.56
CA LYS A 57 10.36 1.33 0.71
C LYS A 57 9.31 1.72 -0.32
N GLU A 58 8.31 2.46 0.12
CA GLU A 58 7.25 3.06 -0.68
C GLU A 58 7.29 4.57 -0.49
N ILE A 59 6.98 5.33 -1.54
CA ILE A 59 6.94 6.80 -1.51
C ILE A 59 5.56 7.22 -1.99
N ASP A 60 4.60 7.44 -1.10
CA ASP A 60 3.24 7.88 -1.45
C ASP A 60 3.11 9.41 -1.38
N SER A 61 2.94 10.09 -2.50
CA SER A 61 2.58 11.52 -2.55
C SER A 61 3.48 12.46 -1.72
N SER A 62 4.72 12.05 -1.45
CA SER A 62 5.74 12.67 -0.58
C SER A 62 5.96 12.10 0.80
N THR A 63 5.14 11.16 1.24
CA THR A 63 5.35 10.40 2.47
C THR A 63 6.13 9.12 2.17
N ILE A 64 7.13 8.81 2.99
CA ILE A 64 7.88 7.57 2.87
C ILE A 64 7.33 6.55 3.86
N HIS A 65 7.05 5.35 3.36
CA HIS A 65 6.67 4.20 4.17
C HIS A 65 7.66 3.07 3.99
N TYR A 66 7.90 2.33 5.06
CA TYR A 66 8.78 1.18 5.05
C TYR A 66 8.00 -0.07 5.41
N THR A 67 8.29 -1.19 4.74
CA THR A 67 7.61 -2.46 5.03
C THR A 67 8.61 -3.60 5.16
N SER A 68 8.50 -4.36 6.25
CA SER A 68 9.19 -5.65 6.41
C SER A 68 8.23 -6.78 6.05
N LYS A 69 8.53 -7.51 4.97
CA LYS A 69 7.73 -8.66 4.50
C LYS A 69 8.43 -9.97 4.84
N PHE A 70 7.72 -10.91 5.44
CA PHE A 70 8.29 -12.20 5.86
C PHE A 70 7.23 -13.31 5.89
N LYS A 71 7.70 -14.53 6.18
CA LYS A 71 6.87 -15.72 6.40
C LYS A 71 7.04 -16.19 7.84
N LYS A 72 5.91 -16.38 8.52
CA LYS A 72 5.81 -16.95 9.88
C LYS A 72 4.57 -17.84 9.93
N ASP A 73 4.65 -19.00 10.57
CA ASP A 73 3.52 -19.93 10.76
C ASP A 73 2.69 -20.20 9.48
N ARG A 74 3.42 -20.40 8.37
CA ARG A 74 2.89 -20.61 7.00
C ARG A 74 2.21 -19.40 6.36
N LEU A 75 1.89 -18.36 7.11
CA LEU A 75 1.33 -17.10 6.65
C LEU A 75 2.40 -16.11 6.19
N ARG A 76 2.00 -15.13 5.37
CA ARG A 76 2.85 -14.04 4.89
C ARG A 76 2.40 -12.75 5.53
N TYR A 77 3.34 -12.11 6.20
CA TYR A 77 3.11 -10.86 6.92
C TYR A 77 3.82 -9.70 6.23
N GLY A 78 3.22 -8.52 6.33
CA GLY A 78 3.85 -7.23 6.10
C GLY A 78 3.75 -6.38 7.37
N VAL A 79 4.86 -5.90 7.90
CA VAL A 79 4.87 -4.98 9.03
C VAL A 79 5.29 -3.62 8.50
N HIS A 80 4.41 -2.64 8.66
CA HIS A 80 4.54 -1.32 8.09
C HIS A 80 5.04 -0.33 9.12
N PHE A 81 5.89 0.57 8.66
CA PHE A 81 6.56 1.56 9.47
C PHE A 81 6.49 2.94 8.80
N SER A 82 6.48 3.98 9.63
CA SER A 82 6.68 5.37 9.21
C SER A 82 8.11 5.60 8.68
N GLU A 83 8.36 6.79 8.16
CA GLU A 83 9.68 7.22 7.67
C GLU A 83 10.79 7.10 8.75
N ASP A 84 10.47 7.44 9.99
CA ASP A 84 11.37 7.34 11.15
C ASP A 84 11.39 5.94 11.80
N GLY A 85 10.65 4.98 11.23
CA GLY A 85 10.67 3.59 11.64
C GLY A 85 9.75 3.24 12.80
N GLN A 86 8.74 4.07 13.12
CA GLN A 86 7.70 3.72 14.10
C GLN A 86 6.77 2.66 13.51
N PHE A 87 6.38 1.68 14.32
CA PHE A 87 5.44 0.65 13.91
C PHE A 87 4.04 1.24 13.70
N GLN A 88 3.44 0.95 12.54
CA GLN A 88 2.13 1.52 12.15
C GLN A 88 1.03 0.46 12.06
N MET A 89 1.31 -0.68 11.45
CA MET A 89 0.32 -1.73 11.20
C MET A 89 0.95 -3.06 10.80
N VAL A 90 0.16 -4.13 10.91
CA VAL A 90 0.48 -5.46 10.36
C VAL A 90 -0.58 -5.87 9.35
N ASP A 91 -0.11 -6.34 8.21
CA ASP A 91 -0.91 -6.93 7.14
C ASP A 91 -0.65 -8.44 7.05
N ILE A 92 -1.69 -9.22 6.82
CA ILE A 92 -1.64 -10.67 6.62
C ILE A 92 -2.26 -11.01 5.28
N ASN A 93 -1.57 -11.78 4.44
CA ASN A 93 -2.19 -12.33 3.23
C ASN A 93 -3.24 -13.37 3.63
N VAL A 94 -4.49 -13.10 3.25
CA VAL A 94 -5.64 -13.99 3.43
C VAL A 94 -6.27 -14.30 2.07
N LYS A 95 -7.20 -15.25 2.05
CA LYS A 95 -8.02 -15.63 0.90
C LYS A 95 -9.48 -15.29 1.17
N GLU A 96 -10.30 -15.35 0.13
CA GLU A 96 -11.75 -15.14 0.20
C GLU A 96 -12.41 -16.06 1.23
N ILE A 97 -11.99 -17.34 1.26
CA ILE A 97 -12.48 -18.34 2.22
C ILE A 97 -12.11 -18.05 3.69
N ASP A 98 -11.16 -17.15 3.93
CA ASP A 98 -10.74 -16.77 5.28
C ASP A 98 -11.55 -15.57 5.81
N ILE A 99 -12.46 -15.00 5.00
CA ILE A 99 -13.30 -13.83 5.35
C ILE A 99 -14.71 -14.33 5.75
N PRO A 100 -15.36 -13.75 6.78
CA PRO A 100 -16.74 -14.05 7.11
C PRO A 100 -17.66 -13.86 5.90
N GLN A 101 -18.62 -14.77 5.72
CA GLN A 101 -19.50 -14.76 4.55
C GLN A 101 -20.23 -13.42 4.38
N ASP A 102 -20.86 -12.90 5.43
CA ASP A 102 -21.59 -11.62 5.39
C ASP A 102 -20.67 -10.46 4.97
N SER A 103 -19.46 -10.38 5.52
CA SER A 103 -18.47 -9.36 5.14
C SER A 103 -18.06 -9.51 3.68
N TRP A 104 -17.87 -10.75 3.23
CA TRP A 104 -17.50 -11.01 1.84
C TRP A 104 -18.61 -10.65 0.87
N GLU A 105 -19.86 -10.95 1.19
CA GLU A 105 -21.03 -10.59 0.40
C GLU A 105 -21.16 -9.08 0.23
N ASN A 106 -20.92 -8.31 1.30
CA ASN A 106 -20.88 -6.84 1.24
C ASN A 106 -19.76 -6.33 0.31
N ILE A 107 -18.56 -6.90 0.43
CA ILE A 107 -17.42 -6.56 -0.44
C ILE A 107 -17.75 -6.88 -1.90
N THR A 108 -18.26 -8.07 -2.21
CA THR A 108 -18.56 -8.48 -3.59
C THR A 108 -19.69 -7.65 -4.17
N THR A 109 -20.73 -7.35 -3.40
CA THR A 109 -21.84 -6.48 -3.82
C THR A 109 -21.32 -5.10 -4.22
N PHE A 110 -20.45 -4.50 -3.40
CA PHE A 110 -19.81 -3.23 -3.73
C PHE A 110 -19.01 -3.31 -5.04
N LEU A 111 -18.18 -4.36 -5.19
CA LEU A 111 -17.33 -4.53 -6.37
C LEU A 111 -18.13 -4.72 -7.66
N GLU A 112 -19.22 -5.49 -7.61
CA GLU A 112 -20.10 -5.74 -8.77
C GLU A 112 -20.86 -4.48 -9.18
N GLN A 113 -21.27 -3.65 -8.22
CA GLN A 113 -21.92 -2.37 -8.49
C GLN A 113 -20.94 -1.33 -9.10
N HIS A 114 -19.67 -1.34 -8.70
CA HIS A 114 -18.68 -0.35 -9.13
C HIS A 114 -17.90 -0.72 -10.41
N PHE A 115 -17.80 -2.02 -10.73
CA PHE A 115 -16.98 -2.49 -11.84
C PHE A 115 -17.76 -3.42 -12.75
N ALA A 116 -17.75 -3.12 -14.06
CA ALA A 116 -18.31 -4.01 -15.06
C ALA A 116 -17.61 -5.39 -15.10
N LYS A 117 -16.34 -5.43 -14.66
CA LYS A 117 -15.60 -6.67 -14.41
C LYS A 117 -14.50 -6.40 -13.40
N VAL A 118 -14.36 -7.27 -12.41
CA VAL A 118 -13.32 -7.18 -11.39
C VAL A 118 -12.51 -8.47 -11.32
N ARG A 119 -11.20 -8.34 -11.08
CA ARG A 119 -10.33 -9.47 -10.71
C ARG A 119 -9.54 -9.08 -9.47
N ILE A 120 -9.78 -9.80 -8.38
CA ILE A 120 -9.03 -9.62 -7.13
C ILE A 120 -7.66 -10.29 -7.29
N LYS A 121 -6.59 -9.55 -7.01
CA LYS A 121 -5.21 -10.05 -7.10
C LYS A 121 -4.65 -10.46 -5.74
N LYS A 122 -5.07 -9.74 -4.69
CA LYS A 122 -4.54 -9.91 -3.35
C LYS A 122 -5.53 -9.37 -2.33
N ILE A 123 -5.67 -10.08 -1.22
CA ILE A 123 -6.44 -9.67 -0.05
C ILE A 123 -5.49 -9.63 1.14
N LEU A 124 -5.59 -8.56 1.91
CA LEU A 124 -4.81 -8.34 3.12
C LEU A 124 -5.75 -8.06 4.28
N GLN A 125 -5.60 -8.80 5.37
CA GLN A 125 -6.22 -8.45 6.65
C GLN A 125 -5.26 -7.55 7.43
N GLN A 126 -5.72 -6.36 7.79
CA GLN A 126 -4.90 -5.27 8.31
C GLN A 126 -5.29 -4.93 9.76
N TYR A 127 -4.27 -4.81 10.61
CA TYR A 127 -4.39 -4.40 12.01
C TYR A 127 -3.57 -3.13 12.22
N LYS A 128 -4.24 -2.02 12.46
CA LYS A 128 -3.60 -0.71 12.67
C LYS A 128 -3.25 -0.50 14.14
N VAL A 129 -2.17 0.23 14.40
CA VAL A 129 -1.90 0.78 15.73
C VAL A 129 -2.84 1.96 15.94
N THR A 130 -3.52 2.00 17.08
CA THR A 130 -4.37 3.12 17.50
C THR A 130 -3.84 3.70 18.80
N LYS A 131 -4.21 4.95 19.13
CA LYS A 131 -3.76 5.62 20.36
C LYS A 131 -4.10 4.82 21.62
N ASP A 132 -5.20 4.08 21.58
CA ASP A 132 -5.73 3.33 22.71
C ASP A 132 -5.20 1.87 22.76
N GLN A 133 -4.37 1.46 21.78
CA GLN A 133 -3.85 0.10 21.70
C GLN A 133 -2.32 0.06 21.66
N PRO A 134 -1.69 -0.61 22.64
CA PRO A 134 -0.24 -0.83 22.62
C PRO A 134 0.20 -1.66 21.42
N GLU A 135 1.40 -1.42 20.92
CA GLU A 135 2.01 -2.17 19.79
C GLU A 135 1.97 -3.69 19.97
N ALA A 136 2.20 -4.16 21.20
CA ALA A 136 2.17 -5.57 21.54
C ALA A 136 0.77 -6.19 21.36
N ALA A 137 -0.29 -5.42 21.60
CA ALA A 137 -1.66 -5.87 21.38
C ALA A 137 -1.93 -6.04 19.87
N THR A 138 -1.52 -5.07 19.04
CA THR A 138 -1.64 -5.15 17.58
C THR A 138 -0.89 -6.37 17.01
N LEU A 139 0.35 -6.61 17.47
CA LEU A 139 1.10 -7.80 17.07
C LEU A 139 0.41 -9.10 17.49
N LYS A 140 -0.13 -9.15 18.72
CA LYS A 140 -0.84 -10.33 19.21
C LYS A 140 -2.07 -10.63 18.36
N LYS A 141 -2.91 -9.62 18.09
CA LYS A 141 -4.10 -9.74 17.23
C LYS A 141 -3.73 -10.26 15.85
N ALA A 142 -2.71 -9.67 15.23
CA ALA A 142 -2.26 -10.08 13.90
C ALA A 142 -1.67 -11.50 13.88
N PHE A 143 -0.82 -11.87 14.84
CA PHE A 143 -0.24 -13.22 14.84
C PHE A 143 -1.22 -14.32 15.22
N GLN A 144 -2.31 -13.97 15.92
CA GLN A 144 -3.43 -14.87 16.16
C GLN A 144 -4.45 -14.90 15.01
N ASN A 145 -4.29 -14.01 14.01
CA ASN A 145 -5.20 -13.87 12.86
C ASN A 145 -6.68 -13.74 13.28
N LEU A 146 -6.94 -12.90 14.28
CA LEU A 146 -8.29 -12.73 14.84
C LEU A 146 -9.17 -11.85 13.95
N ILE A 147 -10.39 -12.29 13.69
CA ILE A 147 -11.43 -11.47 13.07
C ILE A 147 -11.99 -10.57 14.17
N LEU A 148 -11.76 -9.26 14.07
CA LEU A 148 -12.09 -8.26 15.08
C LEU A 148 -12.78 -7.06 14.43
N PRO A 149 -13.65 -6.32 15.13
CA PRO A 149 -14.31 -5.15 14.55
C PRO A 149 -13.37 -3.99 14.16
N ASP A 150 -12.15 -3.96 14.72
CA ASP A 150 -11.17 -2.89 14.49
C ASP A 150 -10.09 -3.23 13.44
N MET A 151 -10.27 -4.35 12.72
CA MET A 151 -9.45 -4.70 11.57
C MET A 151 -10.10 -4.26 10.26
N ALA A 152 -9.33 -4.27 9.18
CA ALA A 152 -9.80 -3.90 7.86
C ALA A 152 -9.32 -4.90 6.80
N TYR A 153 -10.07 -5.03 5.71
CA TYR A 153 -9.67 -5.77 4.52
C TYR A 153 -9.18 -4.84 3.43
N MET A 154 -7.95 -5.04 3.00
CA MET A 154 -7.35 -4.31 1.89
C MET A 154 -7.22 -5.20 0.65
N LEU A 155 -7.95 -4.84 -0.39
CA LEU A 155 -7.97 -5.53 -1.68
C LEU A 155 -7.11 -4.78 -2.69
N TRP A 156 -6.25 -5.53 -3.38
CA TRP A 156 -5.68 -5.10 -4.64
C TRP A 156 -6.46 -5.76 -5.77
N ALA A 157 -7.20 -4.97 -6.54
CA ALA A 157 -8.10 -5.46 -7.57
C ALA A 157 -7.84 -4.77 -8.91
N LYS A 158 -8.06 -5.49 -10.00
CA LYS A 158 -8.08 -4.93 -11.36
C LYS A 158 -9.55 -4.81 -11.78
N GLY A 159 -10.05 -3.58 -11.86
CA GLY A 159 -11.43 -3.26 -12.17
C GLY A 159 -11.58 -2.69 -13.59
N LYS A 160 -12.71 -2.94 -14.24
CA LYS A 160 -13.09 -2.34 -15.51
C LYS A 160 -14.23 -1.34 -15.29
N THR A 161 -14.00 -0.08 -15.65
CA THR A 161 -14.98 1.01 -15.59
C THR A 161 -14.91 1.78 -16.91
N ASP A 162 -16.06 2.06 -17.54
CA ASP A 162 -16.16 2.80 -18.81
C ASP A 162 -15.22 2.29 -19.90
N GLY A 163 -15.14 0.96 -20.05
CA GLY A 163 -14.28 0.31 -21.03
C GLY A 163 -12.79 0.24 -20.68
N LYS A 164 -12.32 1.01 -19.68
CA LYS A 164 -10.91 1.06 -19.26
C LYS A 164 -10.66 0.12 -18.09
N CYS A 165 -9.48 -0.50 -18.09
CA CYS A 165 -9.09 -1.42 -17.03
C CYS A 165 -7.97 -0.81 -16.20
N GLN A 166 -8.20 -0.67 -14.89
CA GLN A 166 -7.31 0.00 -13.95
C GLN A 166 -7.10 -0.86 -12.71
N GLU A 167 -5.98 -0.66 -12.02
CA GLU A 167 -5.72 -1.29 -10.73
C GLU A 167 -6.18 -0.38 -9.60
N TYR A 168 -6.71 -0.98 -8.54
CA TYR A 168 -7.29 -0.30 -7.40
C TYR A 168 -6.77 -0.93 -6.11
N LYS A 169 -6.51 -0.06 -5.14
CA LYS A 169 -6.34 -0.40 -3.72
C LYS A 169 -7.65 0.00 -3.04
N ILE A 170 -8.38 -0.97 -2.51
CA ILE A 170 -9.71 -0.78 -1.93
C ILE A 170 -9.65 -1.27 -0.48
N LEU A 171 -10.08 -0.44 0.45
CA LEU A 171 -10.09 -0.72 1.88
C LEU A 171 -11.54 -0.83 2.34
N PHE A 172 -11.83 -1.91 3.04
CA PHE A 172 -13.11 -2.19 3.67
C PHE A 172 -12.91 -2.39 5.16
N ASP A 173 -13.91 -2.07 5.97
CA ASP A 173 -13.93 -2.41 7.39
C ASP A 173 -14.13 -3.93 7.61
N ALA A 174 -14.25 -4.35 8.87
CA ALA A 174 -14.42 -5.76 9.23
C ALA A 174 -15.76 -6.35 8.72
N GLU A 175 -16.79 -5.51 8.61
CA GLU A 175 -18.13 -5.85 8.11
C GLU A 175 -18.24 -5.77 6.57
N GLY A 176 -17.18 -5.37 5.88
CA GLY A 176 -17.14 -5.30 4.42
C GLY A 176 -17.70 -4.02 3.82
N ASN A 177 -17.92 -2.97 4.62
CA ASN A 177 -18.30 -1.66 4.13
C ASN A 177 -17.07 -0.90 3.59
N LEU A 178 -17.26 -0.12 2.53
CA LEU A 178 -16.18 0.65 1.92
C LEU A 178 -15.68 1.74 2.87
N GLU A 179 -14.38 1.73 3.19
CA GLU A 179 -13.69 2.87 3.81
C GLU A 179 -13.05 3.77 2.75
N HIS A 180 -12.26 3.17 1.85
CA HIS A 180 -11.47 3.93 0.87
C HIS A 180 -11.31 3.19 -0.45
N LEU A 181 -11.37 3.92 -1.56
CA LEU A 181 -11.04 3.41 -2.89
C LEU A 181 -10.03 4.34 -3.55
N LYS A 182 -8.87 3.82 -3.91
CA LYS A 182 -7.80 4.56 -4.61
C LYS A 182 -7.39 3.82 -5.88
N LYS A 183 -7.21 4.55 -6.98
CA LYS A 183 -6.57 4.00 -8.18
C LYS A 183 -5.10 3.73 -7.83
N ALA A 184 -4.66 2.49 -8.00
CA ALA A 184 -3.24 2.19 -7.98
C ALA A 184 -2.60 2.83 -9.21
N LEU A 185 -1.42 3.43 -9.02
CA LEU A 185 -0.66 3.99 -10.12
C LEU A 185 -0.26 2.88 -11.10
N PRO A 186 -0.18 3.18 -12.41
CA PRO A 186 0.26 2.20 -13.40
C PRO A 186 1.66 1.68 -13.03
N PRO A 187 1.91 0.36 -13.11
CA PRO A 187 3.27 -0.15 -12.99
C PRO A 187 4.11 0.44 -14.12
N ASN A 188 5.24 1.08 -13.79
CA ASN A 188 6.19 1.47 -14.84
C ASN A 188 6.82 0.20 -15.39
N TYR A 189 6.50 -0.16 -16.63
CA TYR A 189 7.23 -1.18 -17.35
C TYR A 189 8.56 -0.56 -17.81
N ASP A 190 9.51 -0.41 -16.89
CA ASP A 190 10.91 -0.32 -17.28
C ASP A 190 11.29 -1.70 -17.83
N HIS A 191 11.00 -1.92 -19.12
CA HIS A 191 11.62 -2.99 -19.88
C HIS A 191 13.11 -2.68 -19.95
N ILE A 192 13.86 -3.12 -18.94
CA ILE A 192 15.31 -3.21 -19.03
C ILE A 192 15.56 -4.32 -20.05
N LEU A 193 15.71 -3.92 -21.32
CA LEU A 193 16.31 -4.76 -22.35
C LEU A 193 17.77 -4.97 -21.92
N TYR A 194 18.11 -6.22 -21.57
CA TYR A 194 19.48 -6.67 -21.42
C TYR A 194 20.08 -6.96 -22.79
#